data_AF-A0A920NUX3-F1
#
_entry.id   AF-A0A920NUX3-F1
#
_cell.length_a   1.000
_cell.length_b   1.000
_cell.length_c   1.000
_cell.angle_alpha   90.00
_cell.angle_beta   90.00
_cell.angle_gamma   90.00
#
_symmetry.space_group_name_H-M   'P 1'
#
loop_
_entity.id
_entity.type
_entity.pdbx_description
1 polymer ?
#
loop_
_entity_poly.entity_id
_entity_poly.type
_entity_poly.pdbx_seq_one_letter_code
_entity_poly.pdbx_strand_id
1 'polypeptide(L)'
;MIKGIPAYVEGREKHTYSIYKKMKESRRAFDEIMDVVAFKVIVDSPDNCYKTLGVIHSIFKPIEGRFKDFISIPKSNGYQSIHTGVVGLEGPNPLNSR
;
A
#
# COMPACT_ATOMS: atom_id res chain seq x y z
N MET A 1 -1.17 5.15 -18.32
CA MET A 1 -1.40 6.47 -17.70
C MET A 1 -2.50 6.37 -16.66
N ILE A 2 -2.39 7.05 -15.51
CA ILE A 2 -3.43 7.15 -14.48
C ILE A 2 -4.04 8.55 -14.58
N LYS A 3 -5.27 8.68 -15.11
CA LYS A 3 -5.92 10.00 -15.37
C LYS A 3 -5.00 11.03 -16.03
N GLY A 4 -4.26 10.64 -17.08
CA GLY A 4 -3.34 11.53 -17.79
C GLY A 4 -1.93 11.65 -17.18
N ILE A 5 -1.67 10.98 -16.06
CA ILE A 5 -0.33 10.91 -15.44
C ILE A 5 0.44 9.73 -16.06
N PRO A 6 1.66 9.96 -16.60
CA PRO A 6 2.56 8.88 -16.99
C PRO A 6 2.88 8.01 -15.77
N ALA A 7 2.49 6.73 -15.82
CA ALA A 7 2.62 5.82 -14.71
C ALA A 7 2.78 4.38 -15.20
N TYR A 8 3.64 3.64 -14.51
CA TYR A 8 3.82 2.19 -14.67
C TYR A 8 3.36 1.48 -13.40
N VAL A 9 2.56 0.43 -13.54
CA VAL A 9 1.99 -0.32 -12.40
C VAL A 9 2.51 -1.74 -12.43
N GLU A 10 3.05 -2.18 -11.29
CA GLU A 10 3.57 -3.53 -11.10
C GLU A 10 2.91 -4.17 -9.88
N GLY A 11 2.43 -5.40 -10.02
CA GLY A 11 2.01 -6.23 -8.90
C GLY A 11 3.23 -6.74 -8.15
N ARG A 12 3.21 -6.65 -6.81
CA ARG A 12 4.23 -7.19 -5.94
C ARG A 12 3.59 -8.15 -4.95
N GLU A 13 3.86 -9.42 -5.13
CA GLU A 13 3.59 -10.44 -4.12
C GLU A 13 4.67 -10.36 -3.03
N LYS A 14 4.24 -10.42 -1.77
CA LYS A 14 5.21 -10.55 -0.68
C LYS A 14 5.76 -11.96 -0.64
N HIS A 15 7.08 -12.06 -0.52
CA HIS A 15 7.74 -13.34 -0.30
C HIS A 15 7.21 -14.02 0.98
N THR A 16 6.86 -15.30 0.89
CA THR A 16 6.22 -16.07 1.97
C THR A 16 7.03 -16.02 3.27
N TYR A 17 8.36 -16.04 3.17
CA TYR A 17 9.24 -15.88 4.34
C TYR A 17 9.05 -14.54 5.08
N SER A 18 8.86 -13.43 4.36
CA SER A 18 8.61 -12.12 4.96
C SER A 18 7.24 -12.04 5.63
N ILE A 19 6.23 -12.73 5.06
CA ILE A 19 4.91 -12.88 5.68
C ILE A 19 5.05 -13.65 6.99
N TYR A 20 5.66 -14.84 6.96
CA TYR A 20 5.89 -15.68 8.13
C TYR A 20 6.66 -14.94 9.24
N LYS A 21 7.76 -14.27 8.91
CA LYS A 21 8.55 -13.48 9.87
C LYS A 21 7.68 -12.41 10.53
N LYS A 22 6.85 -11.71 9.76
CA LYS A 22 5.95 -10.67 10.26
C LYS A 22 4.85 -11.26 11.16
N MET A 23 4.29 -12.44 10.85
CA MET A 23 3.34 -13.15 11.72
C MET A 23 3.98 -13.44 13.08
N LYS A 24 5.19 -14.02 13.06
CA LYS A 24 5.90 -14.43 14.27
C LYS A 24 6.27 -13.24 15.15
N GLU A 25 6.74 -12.14 14.56
CA GLU A 25 7.17 -10.94 15.29
C GLU A 25 5.99 -10.13 15.85
N SER A 26 4.87 -10.06 15.12
CA SER A 26 3.70 -9.29 15.55
C SER A 26 2.67 -10.08 16.36
N ARG A 27 2.86 -11.41 16.49
CA ARG A 27 1.89 -12.36 17.09
C ARG A 27 0.48 -12.25 16.48
N ARG A 28 0.42 -11.88 15.21
CA ARG A 28 -0.83 -11.68 14.47
C ARG A 28 -1.20 -12.90 13.68
N ALA A 29 -2.49 -13.18 13.60
CA ALA A 29 -3.01 -14.27 12.80
C ALA A 29 -2.86 -13.95 11.30
N PHE A 30 -2.89 -14.98 10.44
CA PHE A 30 -2.58 -14.84 9.00
C PHE A 30 -3.55 -13.89 8.29
N ASP A 31 -4.82 -13.94 8.67
CA ASP A 31 -5.92 -13.07 8.27
C ASP A 31 -5.70 -11.60 8.65
N GLU A 32 -4.93 -11.32 9.71
CA GLU A 32 -4.54 -9.96 10.06
C GLU A 32 -3.36 -9.43 9.20
N ILE A 33 -2.68 -10.31 8.44
CA ILE A 33 -1.66 -9.93 7.46
C ILE A 33 -2.34 -9.61 6.12
N MET A 34 -3.07 -8.51 6.13
CA MET A 34 -3.74 -7.89 4.98
C MET A 34 -2.79 -7.42 3.85
N ASP A 35 -1.48 -7.67 3.97
CA ASP A 35 -0.47 -7.16 3.02
C ASP A 35 0.09 -8.26 2.09
N VAL A 36 -0.68 -9.30 1.76
CA VAL A 36 -0.21 -10.38 0.86
C VAL A 36 0.03 -9.85 -0.55
N VAL A 37 -0.86 -8.96 -1.00
CA VAL A 37 -0.81 -8.30 -2.31
C VAL A 37 -0.46 -6.83 -2.13
N ALA A 38 0.50 -6.34 -2.89
CA ALA A 38 0.84 -4.92 -2.97
C ALA A 38 0.97 -4.49 -4.43
N PHE A 39 0.65 -3.24 -4.72
CA PHE A 39 0.88 -2.64 -6.04
C PHE A 39 1.93 -1.55 -5.91
N LYS A 40 2.88 -1.53 -6.85
CA LYS A 40 3.86 -0.47 -6.98
C LYS A 40 3.48 0.38 -8.19
N VAL A 41 3.24 1.67 -7.95
CA VAL A 41 3.03 2.65 -9.01
C VAL A 41 4.29 3.49 -9.12
N ILE A 42 4.93 3.44 -10.28
CA ILE A 42 6.14 4.20 -10.60
C ILE A 42 5.72 5.39 -11.47
N VAL A 43 6.16 6.58 -11.07
CA VAL A 43 5.93 7.85 -11.76
C VAL A 43 7.25 8.62 -11.84
N ASP A 44 7.27 9.67 -12.65
CA ASP A 44 8.46 10.45 -12.99
C ASP A 44 8.78 11.60 -12.02
N SER A 45 7.90 11.93 -11.07
CA SER A 45 8.09 13.05 -10.15
C SER A 45 7.37 12.87 -8.81
N PRO A 46 7.86 13.54 -7.74
CA PRO A 46 7.18 13.57 -6.44
C PRO A 46 5.74 14.11 -6.53
N ASP A 47 5.50 15.15 -7.33
CA ASP A 47 4.15 15.71 -7.55
C ASP A 47 3.19 14.67 -8.13
N ASN A 48 3.65 13.88 -9.11
CA ASN A 48 2.86 12.79 -9.67
C ASN A 48 2.60 11.65 -8.67
N CYS A 49 3.44 11.47 -7.64
CA CYS A 49 3.14 10.53 -6.54
C CYS A 49 1.91 10.99 -5.76
N TYR A 50 1.82 12.28 -5.40
CA TYR A 50 0.69 12.83 -4.65
C TYR A 50 -0.60 12.89 -5.49
N LYS A 51 -0.49 13.23 -6.78
CA LYS A 51 -1.64 13.17 -7.70
C LYS A 51 -2.17 11.73 -7.83
N THR A 52 -1.27 10.77 -8.00
CA THR A 52 -1.62 9.34 -8.06
C THR A 52 -2.28 8.87 -6.76
N LEU A 53 -1.76 9.27 -5.61
CA LEU A 53 -2.37 9.00 -4.30
C LEU A 53 -3.82 9.52 -4.25
N GLY A 54 -4.05 10.76 -4.70
CA GLY A 54 -5.38 11.35 -4.76
C GLY A 54 -6.34 10.56 -5.66
N VAL A 55 -5.87 10.07 -6.81
CA VAL A 55 -6.68 9.19 -7.68
C VAL A 55 -7.02 7.88 -6.97
N ILE A 56 -6.06 7.23 -6.32
CA ILE A 56 -6.29 5.98 -5.58
C ILE A 56 -7.31 6.20 -4.45
N HIS A 57 -7.13 7.23 -3.64
CA HIS A 57 -8.04 7.55 -2.52
C HIS A 57 -9.42 8.03 -2.97
N SER A 58 -9.56 8.52 -4.21
CA SER A 58 -10.88 8.82 -4.79
C SER A 58 -11.70 7.58 -5.15
N ILE A 59 -11.04 6.42 -5.28
CA ILE A 59 -11.66 5.15 -5.69
C ILE A 59 -11.77 4.21 -4.48
N PHE A 60 -10.75 4.16 -3.64
CA PHE A 60 -10.66 3.23 -2.51
C PHE A 60 -10.56 3.98 -1.19
N LYS A 61 -11.32 3.51 -0.18
CA LYS A 61 -11.27 4.07 1.17
C LYS A 61 -9.90 3.80 1.80
N PRO A 62 -9.15 4.83 2.25
CA PRO A 62 -7.89 4.62 2.96
C PRO A 62 -8.11 3.97 4.32
N ILE A 63 -7.17 3.11 4.72
CA ILE A 63 -7.12 2.50 6.04
C ILE A 63 -6.29 3.39 6.96
N GLU A 64 -6.88 3.78 8.09
CA GLU A 64 -6.22 4.62 9.09
C GLU A 64 -4.93 3.96 9.63
N GLY A 65 -3.90 4.77 9.90
CA GLY A 65 -2.61 4.30 10.38
C GLY A 65 -1.76 3.52 9.34
N ARG A 66 -2.24 3.36 8.10
CA ARG A 66 -1.50 2.70 7.02
C ARG A 66 -0.87 3.66 6.00
N PHE A 67 -1.03 4.95 6.19
CA PHE A 67 -0.37 5.98 5.37
C PHE A 67 1.04 6.28 5.90
N LYS A 68 2.04 6.27 5.02
CA LYS A 68 3.41 6.71 5.31
C LYS A 68 3.96 7.51 4.13
N ASP A 69 4.35 8.75 4.40
CA ASP A 69 5.01 9.62 3.42
C ASP A 69 6.53 9.57 3.62
N PHE A 70 7.21 8.74 2.82
CA PHE A 70 8.67 8.70 2.79
C PHE A 70 9.26 9.63 1.73
N ILE A 71 8.45 10.38 0.97
CA ILE A 71 8.95 11.44 0.10
C ILE A 71 9.33 12.63 0.98
N SER A 72 8.42 13.04 1.88
CA SER A 72 8.63 14.15 2.81
C SER A 72 9.56 13.79 3.97
N ILE A 73 9.56 12.53 4.41
CA ILE A 73 10.44 12.03 5.49
C ILE A 73 11.20 10.80 4.97
N PRO A 74 12.28 11.00 4.19
CA PRO A 74 13.06 9.89 3.64
C PRO A 74 13.64 8.99 4.72
N LYS A 75 13.78 7.71 4.41
CA LYS A 75 14.52 6.79 5.30
C LYS A 75 16.02 7.10 5.26
N SER A 76 16.74 6.66 6.29
CA SER A 76 18.21 6.82 6.40
C SER A 76 18.99 6.25 5.22
N ASN A 77 18.43 5.26 4.51
CA ASN A 77 19.02 4.68 3.30
C ASN A 77 18.64 5.41 2.00
N GLY A 78 18.04 6.60 2.09
CA GLY A 78 17.62 7.40 0.92
C GLY A 78 16.33 6.91 0.26
N TYR A 79 15.65 5.90 0.82
CA TYR A 79 14.41 5.39 0.23
C TYR A 79 13.26 6.41 0.32
N GLN A 80 12.65 6.71 -0.84
CA GLN A 80 11.51 7.60 -0.98
C GLN A 80 10.35 6.92 -1.72
N SER A 81 9.14 7.05 -1.17
CA SER A 81 7.88 6.56 -1.74
C SER A 81 6.70 7.01 -0.86
N ILE A 82 5.47 6.85 -1.36
CA ILE A 82 4.26 6.91 -0.53
C ILE A 82 3.75 5.49 -0.34
N HIS A 83 3.49 5.10 0.91
CA HIS A 83 2.83 3.84 1.24
C HIS A 83 1.42 4.16 1.74
N THR A 84 0.41 3.47 1.19
CA THR A 84 -0.97 3.59 1.66
C THR A 84 -1.64 2.21 1.62
N GLY A 85 -2.39 1.89 2.67
CA GLY A 85 -3.32 0.76 2.67
C GLY A 85 -4.73 1.26 2.39
N VAL A 86 -5.46 0.53 1.55
CA VAL A 86 -6.84 0.87 1.18
C VAL A 86 -7.75 -0.36 1.28
N VAL A 87 -9.05 -0.14 1.43
CA VAL A 87 -10.06 -1.20 1.40
C VAL A 87 -10.32 -1.58 -0.06
N GLY A 88 -10.22 -2.88 -0.38
CA GLY A 88 -10.50 -3.40 -1.73
C GLY A 88 -11.97 -3.32 -2.13
N LEU A 89 -12.25 -3.38 -3.44
CA LEU A 89 -13.60 -3.15 -3.97
C LEU A 89 -14.60 -4.31 -3.73
N GLU A 90 -14.17 -5.56 -3.49
CA GLU A 90 -15.07 -6.67 -3.09
C GLU A 90 -14.38 -7.75 -2.23
N GLY A 91 -15.12 -8.25 -1.21
CA GLY A 91 -14.81 -9.39 -0.34
C GLY A 91 -15.09 -9.08 1.15
N PRO A 92 -15.89 -9.90 1.88
CA PRO A 92 -16.40 -9.55 3.21
C PRO A 92 -15.25 -9.27 4.17
N ASN A 93 -15.34 -8.16 4.89
CA ASN A 93 -14.51 -7.92 6.06
C ASN A 93 -14.77 -9.07 7.06
N PRO A 94 -13.83 -9.98 7.34
CA PRO A 94 -14.06 -11.05 8.33
C PRO A 94 -14.28 -10.47 9.74
N LEU A 95 -13.93 -9.20 9.94
CA LEU A 95 -14.04 -8.48 11.19
C LEU A 95 -15.35 -7.70 11.34
N ASN A 96 -16.28 -7.76 10.38
CA ASN A 96 -17.57 -7.06 10.46
C ASN A 96 -18.79 -7.98 10.29
N SER A 97 -18.62 -9.27 10.57
CA SER A 97 -19.72 -10.25 10.65
C SER A 97 -20.09 -10.60 12.10
N ARG A 98 -20.01 -9.63 13.02
CA ARG A 98 -20.56 -9.71 14.39
C ARG A 98 -21.15 -8.38 14.80
#